data_AF-A0A7S0M745-F1
#
_entry.id   AF-A0A7S0M745-F1
#
_cell.length_a   1.000
_cell.length_b   1.000
_cell.length_c   1.000
_cell.angle_alpha   90.00
_cell.angle_beta   90.00
_cell.angle_gamma   90.00
#
_symmetry.space_group_name_H-M   'P 1'
#
loop_
_entity.id
_entity.type
_entity.pdbx_description
1 polymer ?
#
loop_
_entity_poly.entity_id
_entity_poly.type
_entity_poly.pdbx_seq_one_letter_code
_entity_poly.pdbx_strand_id
1 'polypeptide(L)'
;IGELQELFAAMNKNNREMEEYMDGVISFLTRNKIPRALQRSIKSFVRFKFTFDRSHEKLQQIMAILPPNLRNQMATTLNSGVFAKVRLFRKIRSQTDRAYFSSALLPKLYTATCPRKMVVAHHLEPANRLIIVTAGRLGMFL
;
A
#
# COMPACT_ATOMS: atom_id res chain seq x y z
N ILE A 1 -33.81 -11.82 5.15
CA ILE A 1 -33.66 -10.94 6.33
C ILE A 1 -32.34 -11.20 7.07
N GLY A 2 -31.93 -12.46 7.28
CA GLY A 2 -30.64 -12.80 7.90
C GLY A 2 -29.38 -12.31 7.15
N GLU A 3 -29.31 -12.48 5.83
CA GLU A 3 -28.15 -12.00 5.03
C GLU A 3 -27.95 -10.48 5.09
N LEU A 4 -29.05 -9.71 5.14
CA LEU A 4 -29.00 -8.25 5.30
C LEU A 4 -28.46 -7.87 6.69
N GLN A 5 -28.88 -8.58 7.74
CA GLN A 5 -28.39 -8.35 9.11
C GLN A 5 -26.90 -8.69 9.25
N GLU A 6 -26.43 -9.77 8.62
CA GLU A 6 -25.02 -10.14 8.59
C GLU A 6 -24.17 -9.08 7.86
N LEU A 7 -24.68 -8.54 6.75
CA LEU A 7 -24.01 -7.48 6.00
C LEU A 7 -23.90 -6.18 6.82
N PHE A 8 -24.98 -5.79 7.51
CA PHE A 8 -24.95 -4.66 8.45
C PHE A 8 -24.00 -4.89 9.63
N ALA A 9 -23.97 -6.11 10.18
CA ALA A 9 -23.06 -6.46 11.27
C ALA A 9 -21.58 -6.39 10.82
N ALA A 10 -21.27 -6.89 9.63
CA ALA A 10 -19.93 -6.83 9.05
C ALA A 10 -19.50 -5.38 8.74
N MET A 11 -20.40 -4.55 8.21
CA MET A 11 -20.16 -3.13 7.99
C MET A 11 -19.92 -2.37 9.31
N ASN A 12 -20.74 -2.63 10.33
CA ASN A 12 -20.57 -2.02 11.65
C ASN A 12 -19.27 -2.43 12.33
N LYS A 13 -18.84 -3.69 12.18
CA LYS A 13 -17.56 -4.17 12.71
C LYS A 13 -16.38 -3.39 12.09
N ASN A 14 -16.40 -3.19 10.78
CA ASN A 14 -15.34 -2.44 10.08
C ASN A 14 -15.27 -0.98 10.51
N ASN A 15 -16.42 -0.33 10.73
CA ASN A 15 -16.46 1.06 11.20
C ASN A 15 -15.95 1.17 12.65
N ARG A 16 -16.32 0.23 13.52
CA ARG A 16 -15.83 0.20 14.91
C ARG A 16 -14.32 0.03 14.99
N GLU A 17 -13.75 -0.89 14.24
CA GLU A 17 -12.29 -1.10 14.20
C GLU A 17 -11.55 0.15 13.72
N MET A 18 -12.14 0.92 12.80
CA MET A 18 -11.60 2.20 12.35
C MET A 18 -11.68 3.28 13.44
N GLU A 19 -12.81 3.39 14.12
CA GLU A 19 -13.05 4.35 15.20
C GLU A 19 -12.09 4.11 16.37
N GLU A 20 -11.96 2.85 16.82
CA GLU A 20 -11.05 2.47 17.90
C GLU A 20 -9.59 2.81 17.57
N TYR A 21 -9.14 2.51 16.35
CA TYR A 21 -7.79 2.87 15.90
C TYR A 21 -7.59 4.39 15.85
N MET A 22 -8.59 5.12 15.35
CA MET A 22 -8.56 6.58 15.28
C MET A 22 -8.49 7.22 16.68
N ASP A 23 -9.21 6.68 17.65
CA ASP A 23 -9.19 7.16 19.03
C ASP A 23 -7.82 6.97 19.68
N GLY A 24 -7.16 5.83 19.40
CA GLY A 24 -5.78 5.59 19.80
C GLY A 24 -4.81 6.62 19.21
N VAL A 25 -4.93 6.90 17.91
CA VAL A 25 -4.12 7.93 17.22
C VAL A 25 -4.38 9.31 17.80
N ILE A 26 -5.64 9.71 17.99
CA ILE A 26 -6.01 11.02 18.57
C ILE A 26 -5.41 11.17 19.96
N SER A 27 -5.52 10.13 20.78
CA SER A 27 -4.95 10.10 22.13
C SER A 27 -3.44 10.28 22.11
N PHE A 28 -2.73 9.56 21.22
CA PHE A 28 -1.29 9.71 21.05
C PHE A 28 -0.88 11.13 20.63
N LEU A 29 -1.56 11.69 19.64
CA LEU A 29 -1.25 13.04 19.14
C LEU A 29 -1.49 14.12 20.19
N THR A 30 -2.55 13.95 20.99
CA THR A 30 -2.90 14.88 22.07
C THR A 30 -1.89 14.80 23.20
N ARG A 31 -1.54 13.59 23.65
CA ARG A 31 -0.52 13.37 24.70
C ARG A 31 0.84 13.95 24.33
N ASN A 32 1.24 13.81 23.06
CA ASN A 32 2.51 14.34 22.55
C ASN A 32 2.45 15.82 22.13
N LYS A 33 1.35 16.53 22.42
CA LYS A 33 1.17 17.96 22.12
C LYS A 33 1.45 18.32 20.65
N ILE A 34 1.10 17.42 19.73
CA ILE A 34 1.32 17.63 18.30
C ILE A 34 0.46 18.83 17.83
N PRO A 35 1.00 19.75 17.01
CA PRO A 35 0.23 20.91 16.53
C PRO A 35 -1.06 20.54 15.80
N ARG A 36 -2.15 21.28 16.03
CA ARG A 36 -3.49 20.98 15.48
C ARG A 36 -3.51 20.84 13.95
N ALA A 37 -2.66 21.58 13.23
CA ALA A 37 -2.53 21.47 11.78
C ALA A 37 -1.95 20.11 11.34
N LEU A 38 -0.91 19.65 12.04
CA LEU A 38 -0.30 18.35 11.80
C LEU A 38 -1.24 17.22 12.24
N GLN A 39 -1.96 17.38 13.35
CA GLN A 39 -2.98 16.42 13.76
C GLN A 39 -4.06 16.23 12.68
N ARG A 40 -4.57 17.32 12.10
CA ARG A 40 -5.55 17.25 11.00
C ARG A 40 -5.01 16.47 9.80
N SER A 41 -3.75 16.72 9.44
CA SER A 41 -3.08 16.03 8.32
C SER A 41 -2.91 14.54 8.61
N ILE A 42 -2.47 14.19 9.82
CA ILE A 42 -2.30 12.79 10.24
C ILE A 42 -3.65 12.07 10.28
N LYS A 43 -4.70 12.67 10.85
CA LYS A 43 -6.05 12.08 10.85
C LYS A 43 -6.56 11.82 9.43
N SER A 44 -6.38 12.79 8.52
CA SER A 44 -6.77 12.63 7.12
C SER A 44 -5.99 11.49 6.45
N PHE A 45 -4.69 11.40 6.70
CA PHE A 45 -3.85 10.33 6.17
C PHE A 45 -4.24 8.97 6.73
N VAL A 46 -4.47 8.85 8.04
CA VAL A 46 -4.87 7.58 8.66
C VAL A 46 -6.20 7.09 8.11
N ARG A 47 -7.19 7.96 7.94
CA ARG A 47 -8.48 7.58 7.33
C ARG A 47 -8.28 7.09 5.89
N PHE A 48 -7.52 7.83 5.10
CA PHE A 48 -7.17 7.43 3.74
C PHE A 48 -6.47 6.06 3.73
N LYS A 49 -5.47 5.87 4.58
CA LYS A 49 -4.73 4.62 4.72
C LYS A 49 -5.66 3.47 5.12
N PHE A 50 -6.56 3.67 6.08
CA PHE A 50 -7.49 2.62 6.51
C PHE A 50 -8.44 2.18 5.40
N THR A 51 -8.90 3.12 4.56
CA THR A 51 -9.75 2.82 3.40
C THR A 51 -8.98 2.10 2.28
N PHE A 52 -7.72 2.46 2.03
CA PHE A 52 -6.95 1.95 0.89
C PHE A 52 -6.04 0.75 1.20
N ASP A 53 -5.37 0.71 2.37
CA ASP A 53 -4.35 -0.30 2.69
C ASP A 53 -4.92 -1.60 3.28
N ARG A 54 -6.18 -1.64 3.71
CA ARG A 54 -6.82 -2.88 4.20
C ARG A 54 -6.79 -4.02 3.18
N SER A 55 -6.88 -3.68 1.90
CA SER A 55 -6.75 -4.65 0.81
C SER A 55 -5.31 -5.16 0.67
N HIS A 56 -4.31 -4.34 1.02
CA HIS A 56 -2.90 -4.68 0.91
C HIS A 56 -2.41 -5.57 2.05
N GLU A 57 -2.78 -5.28 3.30
CA GLU A 57 -2.44 -6.15 4.44
C GLU A 57 -3.05 -7.54 4.29
N LYS A 58 -4.31 -7.63 3.87
CA LYS A 58 -4.96 -8.91 3.53
C LYS A 58 -4.23 -9.63 2.41
N LEU A 59 -3.81 -8.90 1.37
CA LEU A 59 -3.03 -9.48 0.28
C LEU A 59 -1.70 -10.05 0.77
N GLN A 60 -0.97 -9.35 1.64
CA GLN A 60 0.30 -9.85 2.20
C GLN A 60 0.09 -11.10 3.06
N GLN A 61 -0.97 -11.14 3.88
CA GLN A 61 -1.34 -12.32 4.66
C GLN A 61 -1.68 -13.52 3.76
N ILE A 62 -2.45 -13.30 2.69
CA ILE A 62 -2.77 -14.34 1.69
C ILE A 62 -1.48 -14.80 0.99
N MET A 63 -0.60 -13.89 0.60
CA MET A 63 0.66 -14.23 -0.05
C MET A 63 1.57 -15.06 0.86
N ALA A 64 1.56 -14.82 2.18
CA ALA A 64 2.37 -15.55 3.15
C ALA A 64 1.94 -17.02 3.31
N ILE A 65 0.64 -17.32 3.21
CA ILE A 65 0.12 -18.70 3.33
C ILE A 65 0.24 -19.48 2.01
N LEU A 66 0.42 -18.81 0.87
CA LEU A 66 0.50 -19.48 -0.41
C LEU A 66 1.82 -20.25 -0.59
N PRO A 67 1.78 -21.45 -1.19
CA PRO A 67 2.96 -22.17 -1.66
C PRO A 67 3.80 -21.29 -2.60
N PRO A 68 5.13 -21.45 -2.64
CA PRO A 68 6.02 -20.63 -3.45
C PRO A 68 5.59 -20.51 -4.93
N ASN A 69 5.11 -21.61 -5.49
CA ASN A 69 4.69 -21.70 -6.90
C ASN A 69 3.50 -20.78 -7.18
N LEU A 70 2.48 -20.82 -6.32
CA LEU A 70 1.27 -19.99 -6.43
C LEU A 70 1.54 -18.54 -6.07
N ARG A 71 2.41 -18.29 -5.09
CA ARG A 71 2.86 -16.95 -4.73
C ARG A 71 3.54 -16.27 -5.91
N ASN A 72 4.45 -16.95 -6.60
CA ASN A 72 5.14 -16.41 -7.77
C ASN A 72 4.18 -16.13 -8.94
N GLN A 73 3.22 -17.03 -9.17
CA GLN A 73 2.18 -16.81 -10.20
C GLN A 73 1.31 -15.60 -9.87
N MET A 74 0.77 -15.52 -8.65
CA MET A 74 -0.05 -14.38 -8.22
C MET A 74 0.72 -13.07 -8.26
N ALA A 75 1.95 -13.04 -7.77
CA ALA A 75 2.77 -11.84 -7.77
C ALA A 75 3.06 -11.37 -9.21
N THR A 76 3.32 -12.30 -10.14
CA THR A 76 3.52 -11.99 -11.56
C THR A 76 2.25 -11.41 -12.18
N THR A 77 1.09 -11.99 -11.87
CA THR A 77 -0.22 -11.50 -12.36
C THR A 77 -0.53 -10.10 -11.82
N LEU A 78 -0.37 -9.88 -10.52
CA LEU A 78 -0.65 -8.60 -9.86
C LEU A 78 0.25 -7.46 -10.37
N ASN A 79 1.50 -7.77 -10.72
CA ASN A 79 2.49 -6.80 -11.19
C ASN A 79 2.65 -6.80 -12.71
N SER A 80 1.84 -7.55 -13.45
CA SER A 80 1.89 -7.65 -14.92
C SER A 80 1.83 -6.28 -15.59
N GLY A 81 0.98 -5.39 -15.09
CA GLY A 81 0.88 -4.01 -15.58
C GLY A 81 2.13 -3.17 -15.33
N VAL A 82 2.87 -3.44 -14.24
CA VAL A 82 4.14 -2.76 -13.94
C VAL A 82 5.23 -3.25 -14.89
N PHE A 83 5.34 -4.57 -15.07
CA PHE A 83 6.29 -5.18 -16.01
C PHE A 83 6.06 -4.74 -17.46
N ALA A 84 4.80 -4.53 -17.86
CA ALA A 84 4.47 -4.04 -19.19
C ALA A 84 4.81 -2.55 -19.40
N LYS A 85 4.62 -1.71 -18.38
CA LYS A 85 4.78 -0.24 -18.48
C LYS A 85 6.23 0.22 -18.31
N VAL A 86 7.02 -0.45 -17.47
CA VAL A 86 8.39 -0.02 -17.18
C VAL A 86 9.34 -0.54 -18.25
N ARG A 87 9.92 0.39 -19.04
CA ARG A 87 10.86 0.06 -20.13
C ARG A 87 12.05 -0.80 -19.71
N LEU A 88 12.53 -0.65 -18.48
CA LEU A 88 13.62 -1.46 -17.92
C LEU A 88 13.28 -2.95 -17.89
N PHE A 89 12.01 -3.30 -17.63
CA PHE A 89 11.57 -4.69 -17.53
C PHE A 89 11.22 -5.31 -18.89
N ARG A 90 11.06 -4.49 -19.94
CA ARG A 90 10.80 -4.97 -21.32
C ARG A 90 11.95 -5.78 -21.91
N LYS A 91 13.18 -5.59 -21.41
CA LYS A 91 14.36 -6.34 -21.84
C LYS A 91 14.45 -7.74 -21.20
N ILE A 92 13.67 -8.01 -20.15
CA ILE A 92 13.58 -9.31 -19.50
C ILE A 92 12.65 -10.20 -20.35
N ARG A 93 13.23 -10.80 -21.40
CA ARG A 93 12.50 -11.59 -22.41
C ARG A 93 12.42 -13.07 -22.06
N SER A 94 13.40 -13.63 -21.35
CA SER A 94 13.40 -15.05 -20.97
C SER A 94 12.40 -15.32 -19.84
N GLN A 95 11.67 -16.43 -19.94
CA GLN A 95 10.78 -16.91 -18.89
C GLN A 95 11.54 -17.17 -17.58
N THR A 96 12.79 -17.65 -17.69
CA THR A 96 13.67 -17.90 -16.54
C THR A 96 14.08 -16.61 -15.85
N ASP A 97 14.44 -15.57 -16.62
CA ASP A 97 14.81 -14.26 -16.07
C ASP A 97 13.59 -13.58 -15.42
N ARG A 98 12.41 -13.73 -16.01
CA ARG A 98 11.16 -13.26 -15.39
C ARG A 98 10.88 -13.99 -14.09
N ALA A 99 11.03 -15.31 -14.03
CA ALA A 99 10.82 -16.07 -12.80
C ALA A 99 11.80 -15.68 -11.69
N TYR A 100 13.08 -15.50 -12.02
CA TYR A 100 14.11 -15.02 -11.09
C TYR A 100 13.85 -13.59 -10.61
N PHE A 101 13.53 -12.70 -11.55
CA PHE A 101 13.22 -11.31 -11.22
C PHE A 101 11.93 -11.21 -10.40
N SER A 102 10.93 -12.03 -10.72
CA SER A 102 9.71 -12.16 -9.94
C SER A 102 10.00 -12.66 -8.52
N SER A 103 10.80 -13.71 -8.35
CA SER A 103 11.09 -14.26 -7.01
C SER A 103 11.99 -13.35 -6.16
N ALA A 104 12.88 -12.56 -6.78
CA ALA A 104 13.79 -11.66 -6.07
C ALA A 104 13.21 -10.25 -5.82
N LEU A 105 12.46 -9.70 -6.79
CA LEU A 105 11.92 -8.35 -6.72
C LEU A 105 10.56 -8.32 -6.02
N LEU A 106 9.65 -9.26 -6.32
CA LEU A 106 8.26 -9.18 -5.84
C LEU A 106 8.12 -9.23 -4.32
N PRO A 107 8.93 -10.01 -3.57
CA PRO A 107 8.90 -9.94 -2.10
C PRO A 107 9.36 -8.58 -1.55
N LYS A 108 10.10 -7.81 -2.35
CA LYS A 108 10.65 -6.49 -1.98
C LYS A 108 9.80 -5.34 -2.52
N LEU A 109 8.83 -5.61 -3.40
CA LEU A 109 7.90 -4.60 -3.87
C LEU A 109 6.87 -4.32 -2.78
N TYR A 110 6.92 -3.09 -2.28
CA TYR A 110 5.88 -2.55 -1.42
C TYR A 110 5.06 -1.53 -2.21
N THR A 111 3.75 -1.69 -2.20
CA THR A 111 2.85 -0.68 -2.75
C THR A 111 2.48 0.29 -1.65
N ALA A 112 2.83 1.55 -1.84
CA ALA A 112 2.44 2.64 -0.93
C ALA A 112 1.44 3.55 -1.64
N THR A 113 0.41 3.97 -0.91
CA THR A 113 -0.51 5.00 -1.40
C THR A 113 -0.22 6.32 -0.69
N CYS A 114 0.02 7.38 -1.46
CA CYS A 114 0.33 8.71 -0.92
C CYS A 114 -0.86 9.66 -1.12
N PRO A 115 -1.26 10.43 -0.10
CA PRO A 115 -2.25 11.49 -0.26
C PRO A 115 -1.69 12.63 -1.13
N ARG A 116 -2.60 13.46 -1.65
CA ARG A 116 -2.22 14.64 -2.45
C ARG A 116 -1.26 15.55 -1.67
N LYS A 117 -0.26 16.08 -2.38
CA LYS A 117 0.77 17.00 -1.87
C LYS A 117 1.73 16.41 -0.84
N MET A 118 1.74 15.08 -0.64
CA MET A 118 2.79 14.43 0.14
C MET A 118 4.10 14.41 -0.64
N VAL A 119 5.19 14.80 0.02
CA VAL A 119 6.54 14.66 -0.52
C VAL A 119 6.92 13.19 -0.42
N VAL A 120 7.20 12.57 -1.57
CA VAL A 120 7.54 11.13 -1.66
C VAL A 120 9.04 10.86 -1.62
N ALA A 121 9.86 11.85 -1.98
CA ALA A 121 11.31 11.83 -1.90
C ALA A 121 11.82 13.27 -1.77
N HIS A 122 12.88 13.46 -0.99
CA HIS A 122 13.55 14.75 -0.83
C HIS A 122 14.93 14.70 -1.51
N HIS A 123 15.39 15.80 -2.12
CA HIS A 123 16.66 15.83 -2.86
C HIS A 123 17.91 15.61 -1.99
N LEU A 124 17.78 15.84 -0.68
CA LEU A 124 18.82 15.57 0.32
C LEU A 124 18.80 14.13 0.85
N GLU A 125 17.77 13.34 0.53
CA GLU A 125 17.71 11.94 0.94
C GLU A 125 18.59 11.07 0.03
N PRO A 126 19.28 10.06 0.57
CA PRO A 126 20.02 9.11 -0.24
C PRO A 126 19.08 8.33 -1.18
N ALA A 127 19.48 8.17 -2.44
CA ALA A 127 18.72 7.46 -3.46
C ALA A 127 18.80 5.93 -3.28
N ASN A 128 18.23 5.42 -2.20
CA ASN A 128 18.27 4.00 -1.82
C ASN A 128 17.02 3.21 -2.25
N ARG A 129 16.05 3.86 -2.89
CA ARG A 129 14.76 3.28 -3.27
C ARG A 129 14.37 3.65 -4.70
N LEU A 130 13.84 2.68 -5.44
CA LEU A 130 13.21 2.90 -6.74
C LEU A 130 11.69 3.00 -6.56
N ILE A 131 11.11 4.13 -6.96
CA ILE A 131 9.67 4.35 -6.91
C ILE A 131 9.09 4.23 -8.32
N ILE A 132 8.11 3.35 -8.49
CA ILE A 132 7.38 3.19 -9.75
C ILE A 132 5.96 3.71 -9.55
N VAL A 133 5.59 4.75 -10.29
CA VAL A 133 4.24 5.31 -10.23
C VAL A 133 3.29 4.41 -11.02
N THR A 134 2.43 3.68 -10.31
CA THR A 134 1.44 2.78 -10.90
C THR A 134 0.14 3.52 -11.27
N ALA A 135 -0.24 4.52 -10.47
CA ALA A 135 -1.38 5.40 -10.68
C ALA A 135 -1.13 6.79 -10.06
N GLY A 136 -1.75 7.83 -10.62
CA GLY A 136 -1.60 9.22 -10.17
C GLY A 136 -0.52 10.00 -10.93
N ARG A 137 -0.16 11.17 -10.39
CA ARG A 137 0.86 12.07 -10.95
C ARG A 137 1.79 12.53 -9.83
N LEU A 138 3.09 12.49 -10.08
CA LEU A 138 4.11 13.13 -9.24
C LEU A 138 4.56 14.42 -9.92
N GLY A 139 4.64 15.50 -9.14
CA GLY A 139 5.32 16.72 -9.55
C GLY A 139 6.77 16.68 -9.05
N MET A 140 7.71 16.99 -9.94
CA MET A 140 9.10 17.20 -9.57
C MET A 140 9.32 18.71 -9.42
N PHE A 141 9.81 19.12 -8.26
CA PHE A 141 10.16 20.50 -7.98
C PHE A 141 11.65 20.50 -7.69
N LEU A 142 12.39 21.22 -8.53
CA LEU A 142 13.85 21.40 -8.43
C LEU A 142 14.14 22.64 -7.60
#